data_AF-X1G6F6-F1
#
_entry.id   AF-X1G6F6-F1
#
_cell.length_a   1.000
_cell.length_b   1.000
_cell.length_c   1.000
_cell.angle_alpha   90.00
_cell.angle_beta   90.00
_cell.angle_gamma   90.00
#
_symmetry.space_group_name_H-M   'P 1'
#
loop_
_entity.id
_entity.type
_entity.pdbx_description
1 polymer ?
#
loop_
_entity_poly.entity_id
_entity_poly.type
_entity_poly.pdbx_seq_one_letter_code
_entity_poly.pdbx_strand_id
1 'polypeptide(L)' 'MVIVMTTVWFPHAKASEAGKLFIEASKKFPEDKSLSKRLLNNAVAATKEGYKVVIADEIKEGKLKEYLAQANEQ' A
#
# COMPACT_ATOMS: atom_id res chain seq x y z
N MET A 1 10.05 -11.20 12.44
CA MET A 1 9.50 -9.95 11.86
C MET A 1 9.68 -9.98 10.36
N VAL A 2 8.68 -9.56 9.58
CA VAL A 2 8.70 -9.58 8.10
C VAL A 2 8.31 -8.20 7.60
N ILE A 3 8.97 -7.72 6.55
CA ILE A 3 8.56 -6.52 5.84
C ILE A 3 7.79 -6.94 4.61
N VAL A 4 6.57 -6.43 4.46
CA VAL A 4 5.80 -6.55 3.21
C VAL A 4 5.97 -5.26 2.44
N MET A 5 6.38 -5.38 1.17
CA MET A 5 6.50 -4.27 0.25
C MET A 5 5.46 -4.41 -0.87
N THR A 6 4.59 -3.42 -0.96
CA THR A 6 3.61 -3.32 -2.05
C THR A 6 4.11 -2.32 -3.07
N THR A 7 4.11 -2.71 -4.33
CA THR A 7 4.56 -1.85 -5.43
C THR A 7 3.45 -1.70 -6.46
N VAL A 8 3.16 -0.46 -6.85
CA VAL A 8 2.07 -0.13 -7.77
C VAL A 8 2.64 0.70 -8.91
N TRP A 9 2.20 0.41 -10.13
CA TRP A 9 2.53 1.20 -11.31
C TRP A 9 1.26 1.66 -12.00
N PHE A 10 1.24 2.93 -12.40
CA PHE A 10 0.15 3.48 -13.20
C PHE A 10 0.66 4.56 -14.15
N PRO A 11 0.06 4.70 -15.34
CA PRO A 11 0.47 5.71 -16.32
C PRO A 11 0.15 7.12 -15.82
N HIS A 12 0.90 8.11 -16.32
CA HIS A 12 0.73 9.52 -15.96
C HIS A 12 -0.72 10.01 -16.11
N ALA A 13 -1.38 9.61 -17.20
CA ALA A 13 -2.76 9.99 -17.50
C ALA A 13 -3.79 9.53 -16.44
N LYS A 14 -3.44 8.53 -15.63
CA LYS A 14 -4.30 7.94 -14.60
C LYS A 14 -3.98 8.40 -13.17
N ALA A 15 -2.98 9.27 -12.98
CA ALA A 15 -2.50 9.64 -11.65
C ALA A 15 -3.59 10.23 -10.74
N SER A 16 -4.44 11.13 -11.27
CA SER A 16 -5.53 11.74 -10.50
C SER A 16 -6.61 10.72 -10.11
N GLU A 17 -6.96 9.80 -11.02
CA GLU A 17 -7.91 8.71 -10.78
C GLU A 17 -7.37 7.74 -9.73
N ALA A 18 -6.11 7.31 -9.88
CA ALA A 18 -5.43 6.42 -8.94
C ALA A 18 -5.34 7.03 -7.54
N GLY A 19 -5.03 8.33 -7.42
CA GLY A 19 -4.99 9.03 -6.14
C GLY A 19 -6.35 9.07 -5.43
N LYS A 20 -7.44 9.29 -6.17
CA LYS A 20 -8.81 9.27 -5.60
C LYS A 20 -9.19 7.87 -5.11
N LEU A 21 -8.97 6.84 -5.93
CA LEU A 21 -9.22 5.45 -5.56
C LEU A 21 -8.43 5.04 -4.32
N PHE A 22 -7.17 5.45 -4.22
CA PHE A 22 -6.34 5.19 -3.05
C PHE A 22 -6.90 5.84 -1.77
N ILE A 23 -7.35 7.10 -1.85
CA ILE A 23 -7.95 7.81 -0.71
C ILE A 23 -9.26 7.13 -0.28
N GLU A 24 -10.09 6.70 -1.22
CA GLU A 24 -11.34 5.98 -0.94
C GLU A 24 -11.07 4.61 -0.29
N ALA A 25 -10.13 3.83 -0.84
CA ALA A 25 -9.71 2.55 -0.26
C ALA A 25 -9.15 2.73 1.15
N SER A 26 -8.30 3.73 1.38
CA SER A 26 -7.70 4.00 2.70
C SER A 26 -8.73 4.40 3.77
N LYS A 27 -9.86 5.00 3.37
CA LYS A 27 -10.97 5.30 4.27
C LYS A 27 -11.80 4.06 4.59
N LYS A 28 -12.04 3.21 3.58
CA LYS A 28 -12.82 1.98 3.73
C LYS A 28 -12.05 0.91 4.52
N PHE A 29 -10.74 0.86 4.32
CA PHE A 29 -9.82 -0.11 4.93
C PHE A 29 -8.70 0.64 5.66
N PRO A 30 -8.98 1.21 6.84
CA PRO A 30 -7.96 1.88 7.63
C PRO A 30 -6.88 0.91 8.10
N GLU A 31 -5.68 1.42 8.36
CA GLU A 31 -4.56 0.62 8.86
C GLU A 31 -4.89 -0.04 10.21
N ASP A 32 -4.77 -1.37 10.27
CA ASP A 32 -4.84 -2.12 11.51
C ASP A 32 -3.47 -2.15 12.20
N LYS A 33 -3.27 -1.22 13.13
CA LYS A 33 -2.04 -1.11 13.95
C LYS A 33 -1.80 -2.31 14.85
N SER A 34 -2.75 -3.24 14.98
CA SER A 34 -2.54 -4.50 15.69
C SER A 34 -1.76 -5.52 14.83
N LEU A 35 -1.83 -5.41 13.50
CA LEU A 35 -1.21 -6.34 12.54
C LEU A 35 0.15 -5.83 12.03
N SER A 36 0.26 -4.53 11.76
CA SER A 36 1.45 -3.95 11.15
C SER A 36 1.74 -2.54 11.63
N LYS A 37 2.91 -2.04 11.23
CA LYS A 37 3.33 -0.65 11.33
C LYS A 37 3.77 -0.16 9.96
N ARG A 38 3.14 0.89 9.44
CA ARG A 38 3.61 1.59 8.24
C ARG A 38 5.04 2.12 8.43
N LEU A 39 5.97 1.64 7.61
CA LEU A 39 7.36 2.13 7.54
C LEU A 39 7.51 3.21 6.47
N LEU A 40 6.87 3.00 5.31
CA LEU A 40 6.97 3.90 4.18
C LEU A 40 5.58 4.14 3.59
N ASN A 41 5.12 5.38 3.71
CA ASN A 41 3.82 5.77 3.20
C ASN A 41 3.96 6.37 1.78
N ASN A 42 3.67 5.55 0.77
CA ASN A 42 3.60 5.96 -0.64
C ASN A 42 4.84 6.73 -1.15
N ALA A 43 6.00 6.09 -1.17
CA ALA A 43 7.12 6.68 -1.92
C ALA A 43 6.81 6.63 -3.41
N VAL A 44 6.68 7.81 -4.03
CA VAL A 44 6.33 7.95 -5.45
C VAL A 44 7.55 8.37 -6.25
N ALA A 45 7.81 7.66 -7.34
CA ALA A 45 8.80 8.04 -8.34
C ALA A 45 8.13 8.18 -9.71
N ALA A 46 8.35 9.32 -10.38
CA ALA A 46 7.99 9.47 -11.78
C ALA A 46 9.01 8.77 -12.67
N THR A 47 8.54 7.97 -13.61
CA THR A 47 9.33 7.31 -14.66
C THR A 47 8.87 7.81 -16.02
N LYS A 48 9.53 7.33 -17.09
CA LYS A 48 9.11 7.67 -18.46
C LYS A 48 7.72 7.10 -18.79
N GLU A 49 7.35 5.99 -18.17
CA GLU A 49 6.13 5.22 -18.43
C GLU A 49 4.96 5.61 -17.51
N GLY A 50 5.23 6.30 -16.40
CA GLY A 50 4.20 6.64 -15.44
C GLY A 50 4.77 6.92 -14.05
N TYR A 51 4.04 6.49 -13.03
CA TYR A 51 4.48 6.54 -11.65
C TYR A 51 4.68 5.13 -11.12
N LYS A 52 5.74 4.96 -10.32
CA LYS A 52 5.95 3.82 -9.45
C LYS A 52 5.74 4.27 -8.02
N VAL A 53 4.91 3.54 -7.28
CA VAL A 53 4.64 3.77 -5.86
C VAL A 53 5.10 2.58 -5.07
N VAL A 54 5.73 2.83 -3.92
CA VAL A 54 6.15 1.80 -2.96
C VAL A 54 5.55 2.11 -1.59
N ILE A 55 4.95 1.09 -0.99
CA ILE A 55 4.48 1.07 0.39
C ILE A 55 5.24 -0.04 1.10
N ALA A 56 5.68 0.22 2.34
CA ALA A 56 6.31 -0.80 3.16
C ALA A 56 5.68 -0.83 4.54
N ASP A 57 5.32 -2.03 4.98
CA ASP A 57 4.75 -2.32 6.28
C ASP A 57 5.62 -3.34 7.02
N GLU A 58 5.95 -3.02 8.27
CA GLU A 58 6.55 -3.97 9.19
C GLU A 58 5.43 -4.79 9.84
N ILE A 59 5.44 -6.09 9.60
CA ILE A 59 4.41 -6.99 10.11
C ILE A 59 4.83 -7.53 11.48
N LYS A 60 3.92 -7.44 12.44
CA LYS A 60 4.15 -7.98 13.78
C LYS A 60 4.34 -9.49 13.73
N GLU A 61 5.08 -10.00 14.70
CA GLU A 61 5.39 -11.42 14.78
C GLU A 61 4.11 -12.28 14.84
N GLY A 62 4.09 -13.36 14.05
CA GLY A 62 2.93 -14.25 13.95
C GLY A 62 1.74 -13.70 13.15
N LYS A 63 1.76 -12.43 12.70
CA LYS A 63 0.60 -11.75 12.08
C LYS A 63 0.57 -11.71 10.54
N LEU A 64 1.54 -12.35 9.88
CA LEU A 64 1.64 -12.30 8.42
C LEU A 64 0.42 -12.88 7.70
N LYS A 65 -0.16 -13.98 8.21
CA LYS A 65 -1.32 -14.60 7.58
C LYS A 65 -2.57 -13.71 7.69
N GLU A 66 -2.82 -13.15 8.87
CA GLU A 66 -3.96 -12.22 9.06
C GLU A 66 -3.77 -10.94 8.24
N TYR A 67 -2.56 -10.39 8.20
CA TYR A 67 -2.25 -9.22 7.37
C TYR A 67 -2.54 -9.49 5.88
N LEU A 68 -2.10 -10.63 5.34
CA LEU A 68 -2.34 -10.99 3.94
C LEU A 68 -3.83 -11.27 3.65
N ALA A 69 -4.56 -11.84 4.59
CA ALA A 69 -6.01 -12.04 4.45
C ALA A 69 -6.72 -10.68 4.36
N GLN A 70 -6.41 -9.74 5.27
CA GLN A 70 -6.96 -8.39 5.23
C GLN A 70 -6.57 -7.64 3.95
N ALA A 71 -5.32 -7.77 3.49
CA ALA A 71 -4.85 -7.10 2.28
C ALA A 71 -5.58 -7.56 1.01
N ASN A 72 -6.02 -8.82 0.94
CA ASN A 72 -6.78 -9.35 -0.19
C ASN A 72 -8.25 -8.91 -0.22
N GLU A 73 -8.76 -8.34 0.87
CA GLU A 73 -10.13 -7.80 0.93
C GLU A 73 -10.20 -6.32 0.47
N GLN A 74 -9.04 -5.68 0.27
CA GLN A 74 -8.91 -4.29 -0.18
C GLN A 74 -9.06 -4.14 -1.69
#